data_AF-A0A5J4PKM3-F1
#
_entry.id   AF-A0A5J4PKM3-F1
#
_cell.length_a   1.000
_cell.length_b   1.000
_cell.length_c   1.000
_cell.angle_alpha   90.00
_cell.angle_beta   90.00
_cell.angle_gamma   90.00
#
_symmetry.space_group_name_H-M   'P 1'
#
loop_
_entity.id
_entity.type
_entity.pdbx_description
1 polymer ?
#
loop_
_entity_poly.entity_id
_entity_poly.type
_entity_poly.pdbx_seq_one_letter_code
_entity_poly.pdbx_strand_id
1 'polypeptide(L)'
;MFIEGNNRMIIPVKEKIIMGIDPGTTIMGYGVLKIIGTKPSMMAMGVIDLRKYKNPYLKLRLIFERITGIIENYLPDELAIEAPFFGKNVQSMLKL
;
A
#
# COMPACT_ATOMS: atom_id res chain seq x y z
N MET A 1 -20.24 16.34 11.15
CA MET A 1 -21.45 15.48 11.18
C MET A 1 -21.25 14.45 12.27
N PHE A 2 -22.28 14.26 13.09
CA PHE A 2 -22.27 13.81 14.49
C PHE A 2 -21.54 12.50 14.78
N ILE A 3 -20.87 12.45 15.94
CA ILE A 3 -20.36 11.24 16.59
C ILE A 3 -21.45 10.77 17.56
N GLU A 4 -22.20 9.73 17.17
CA GLU A 4 -23.05 8.94 18.06
C GLU A 4 -22.93 7.46 17.68
N GLY A 5 -22.84 6.59 18.69
CA GLY A 5 -23.23 5.18 18.58
C GLY A 5 -22.28 4.26 17.80
N ASN A 6 -21.54 3.44 18.52
CA ASN A 6 -20.57 2.46 18.03
C ASN A 6 -21.24 1.25 17.32
N ASN A 7 -21.86 1.48 16.16
CA ASN A 7 -22.19 0.42 15.21
C ASN A 7 -21.91 0.93 13.79
N ARG A 8 -20.65 0.81 13.35
CA ARG A 8 -20.28 1.14 11.97
C ARG A 8 -21.02 0.17 11.04
N MET A 9 -22.16 0.60 10.48
CA MET A 9 -22.76 -0.10 9.35
C MET A 9 -21.74 -0.11 8.21
N ILE A 10 -21.27 -1.31 7.85
CA ILE A 10 -20.44 -1.50 6.67
C ILE A 10 -21.37 -1.33 5.47
N ILE A 11 -21.23 -0.21 4.75
CA ILE A 11 -21.99 0.04 3.52
C ILE A 11 -21.45 -0.91 2.45
N PRO A 12 -22.27 -1.81 1.89
CA PRO A 12 -21.83 -2.72 0.84
C PRO A 12 -21.44 -1.93 -0.41
N VAL A 13 -20.25 -2.17 -0.95
CA VAL A 13 -19.80 -1.58 -2.23
C VAL A 13 -20.13 -2.51 -3.38
N LYS A 14 -20.45 -1.96 -4.57
CA LYS A 14 -20.76 -2.78 -5.76
C LYS A 14 -19.56 -3.67 -6.14
N GLU A 15 -18.42 -3.02 -6.34
CA GLU A 15 -17.11 -3.62 -6.55
C GLU A 15 -16.08 -2.55 -6.19
N LYS A 16 -14.99 -2.94 -5.53
CA LYS A 16 -13.84 -2.06 -5.26
C LYS A 16 -12.55 -2.86 -5.23
N ILE A 17 -11.48 -2.34 -5.82
CA ILE A 17 -10.13 -2.89 -5.73
C ILE A 17 -9.29 -1.97 -4.84
N ILE A 18 -8.72 -2.53 -3.79
CA ILE A 18 -7.86 -1.80 -2.85
C ILE A 18 -6.45 -2.36 -2.93
N MET A 19 -5.46 -1.49 -3.11
CA MET A 19 -4.06 -1.82 -2.99
C MET A 19 -3.54 -1.37 -1.61
N GLY A 20 -2.84 -2.26 -0.91
CA GLY A 20 -2.14 -1.98 0.33
C GLY A 20 -0.62 -2.03 0.11
N ILE A 21 0.12 -1.08 0.70
CA ILE A 21 1.58 -1.06 0.74
C ILE A 21 2.05 -0.98 2.19
N ASP A 22 2.95 -1.88 2.56
CA ASP A 22 3.71 -1.85 3.81
C ASP A 22 5.18 -1.47 3.48
N PRO A 23 5.55 -0.18 3.58
CA PRO A 23 6.86 0.32 3.21
C PRO A 23 7.94 -0.09 4.20
N GLY A 24 9.00 -0.71 3.69
CA GLY A 24 10.25 -0.95 4.42
C GLY A 24 11.49 -0.59 3.61
N THR A 25 12.58 -0.21 4.28
CA THR A 25 13.84 0.22 3.63
C THR A 25 14.57 -0.89 2.86
N THR A 26 14.14 -2.13 3.08
CA THR A 26 14.88 -3.34 2.71
C THR A 26 13.97 -4.36 2.01
N ILE A 27 12.76 -4.53 2.54
CA ILE A 27 11.69 -5.33 1.96
C ILE A 27 10.43 -4.50 2.09
N MET A 28 9.65 -4.41 1.02
CA MET A 28 8.37 -3.70 1.01
C MET A 28 7.27 -4.69 0.62
N GLY A 29 6.25 -4.82 1.46
CA GLY A 29 5.09 -5.68 1.20
C GLY A 29 4.04 -4.97 0.36
N TYR A 30 3.32 -5.72 -0.47
CA TYR A 30 2.09 -5.23 -1.10
C TYR A 30 1.00 -6.30 -1.12
N GLY A 31 -0.24 -5.85 -1.13
CA GLY A 31 -1.42 -6.67 -1.32
C GLY A 31 -2.46 -5.97 -2.19
N VAL A 32 -3.24 -6.73 -2.93
CA VAL A 32 -4.36 -6.24 -3.74
C VAL A 32 -5.58 -7.07 -3.38
N LEU A 33 -6.62 -6.38 -2.91
CA LEU A 33 -7.88 -6.98 -2.50
C LEU A 33 -9.00 -6.53 -3.42
N LYS A 34 -9.87 -7.46 -3.83
CA LYS A 34 -11.16 -7.15 -4.44
C LYS A 34 -12.25 -7.26 -3.39
N ILE A 35 -13.14 -6.28 -3.32
CA ILE A 35 -14.28 -6.25 -2.42
C ILE A 35 -15.55 -6.21 -3.25
N ILE A 36 -16.43 -7.20 -3.05
CA ILE A 36 -17.78 -7.23 -3.62
C ILE A 36 -18.77 -7.30 -2.46
N GLY A 37 -19.63 -6.29 -2.34
CA GLY A 37 -20.48 -6.08 -1.17
C GLY A 37 -19.62 -5.82 0.07
N THR A 38 -19.56 -6.81 0.95
CA THR A 38 -18.76 -6.80 2.19
C THR A 38 -17.71 -7.92 2.23
N LYS A 39 -17.53 -8.65 1.11
CA LYS A 39 -16.64 -9.82 1.04
C LYS A 39 -15.32 -9.45 0.37
N PRO A 40 -14.20 -9.39 1.11
CA PRO A 40 -12.89 -9.24 0.51
C PRO A 40 -12.38 -10.57 -0.07
N SER A 41 -11.66 -10.50 -1.17
CA SER A 41 -10.89 -11.60 -1.75
C SER A 41 -9.50 -11.11 -2.17
N MET A 42 -8.49 -11.96 -1.96
CA MET A 42 -7.11 -11.66 -2.35
C MET A 42 -6.96 -11.83 -3.86
N MET A 43 -6.55 -10.77 -4.55
CA MET A 43 -6.19 -10.83 -5.98
C MET A 43 -4.69 -11.14 -6.15
N ALA A 44 -3.86 -10.48 -5.36
CA ALA A 44 -2.40 -10.63 -5.42
C ALA A 44 -1.76 -10.17 -4.11
N MET A 45 -0.63 -10.77 -3.78
CA MET A 45 0.27 -10.27 -2.74
C MET A 45 1.71 -10.60 -3.07
N GLY A 46 2.64 -9.83 -2.54
CA GLY A 46 4.04 -10.08 -2.75
C GLY A 46 4.93 -9.14 -1.97
N VAL A 47 6.23 -9.26 -2.25
CA VAL A 47 7.27 -8.43 -1.66
C VAL A 47 8.20 -7.90 -2.74
N ILE A 48 8.63 -6.65 -2.57
CA ILE A 48 9.70 -6.04 -3.34
C ILE A 48 10.97 -6.10 -2.49
N ASP A 49 11.92 -6.95 -2.92
CA ASP A 49 13.20 -7.14 -2.23
C ASP A 49 14.23 -6.11 -2.71
N LEU A 50 14.57 -5.17 -1.84
CA LEU A 50 15.50 -4.08 -2.11
C LEU A 50 16.90 -4.35 -1.56
N ARG A 51 17.13 -5.48 -0.86
CA ARG A 51 18.42 -5.82 -0.20
C ARG A 51 19.61 -5.81 -1.15
N LYS A 52 19.38 -6.21 -2.40
CA LYS A 52 20.42 -6.33 -3.43
C LYS A 52 20.91 -4.97 -3.94
N TYR A 53 20.21 -3.89 -3.61
CA TYR A 53 20.48 -2.56 -4.14
C TYR A 53 20.95 -1.62 -3.03
N LYS A 54 22.22 -1.22 -3.10
CA LYS A 54 22.83 -0.29 -2.13
C LYS A 54 22.56 1.17 -2.45
N ASN A 55 22.32 1.51 -3.71
CA ASN A 55 22.11 2.89 -4.14
C ASN A 55 20.65 3.32 -3.87
N PRO A 56 20.41 4.36 -3.05
CA PRO A 56 19.06 4.81 -2.69
C PRO A 56 18.25 5.28 -3.90
N TYR A 57 18.87 5.92 -4.88
CA TYR A 57 18.19 6.35 -6.12
C TYR A 57 17.73 5.15 -6.95
N LEU A 58 18.53 4.07 -6.97
CA LEU A 58 18.15 2.84 -7.66
C LEU A 58 17.00 2.14 -6.93
N LYS A 59 16.98 2.15 -5.60
CA LYS A 59 15.83 1.64 -4.83
C LYS A 59 14.56 2.43 -5.14
N LEU A 60 14.62 3.76 -5.14
CA LEU A 60 13.47 4.61 -5.47
C LEU A 60 12.93 4.34 -6.88
N ARG A 61 13.82 4.21 -7.87
CA ARG A 61 13.43 3.86 -9.25
C ARG A 61 12.72 2.50 -9.30
N LEU A 62 13.27 1.49 -8.61
CA LEU A 62 12.68 0.15 -8.57
C LEU A 62 11.34 0.13 -7.85
N ILE A 63 11.20 0.87 -6.74
CA ILE A 63 9.94 1.06 -6.04
C ILE A 63 8.91 1.64 -7.02
N PHE A 64 9.25 2.73 -7.70
CA PHE A 64 8.37 3.37 -8.68
C PHE A 64 7.96 2.37 -9.78
N GLU A 65 8.91 1.75 -10.46
CA GLU A 65 8.65 0.79 -11.55
C GLU A 65 7.75 -0.36 -11.11
N ARG A 66 8.01 -0.93 -9.91
CA ARG A 66 7.23 -2.07 -9.40
C ARG A 66 5.82 -1.66 -8.99
N ILE A 67 5.66 -0.53 -8.30
CA ILE A 67 4.35 -0.04 -7.88
C ILE A 67 3.52 0.38 -9.09
N THR A 68 4.11 1.11 -10.05
CA THR A 68 3.43 1.45 -11.30
C THR A 68 2.96 0.21 -12.04
N GLY A 69 3.82 -0.82 -12.17
CA GLY A 69 3.42 -2.08 -12.79
C GLY A 69 2.27 -2.79 -12.06
N ILE A 70 2.21 -2.73 -10.73
CA ILE A 70 1.07 -3.29 -9.98
C ILE A 70 -0.20 -2.46 -10.24
N ILE A 71 -0.10 -1.13 -10.22
CA ILE A 71 -1.23 -0.24 -10.50
C ILE A 71 -1.79 -0.48 -11.91
N GLU A 72 -0.93 -0.60 -12.92
CA GLU A 72 -1.34 -0.85 -14.31
C GLU A 72 -2.01 -2.22 -14.49
N ASN A 73 -1.56 -3.24 -13.76
CA ASN A 73 -2.10 -4.59 -13.85
C ASN A 73 -3.46 -4.77 -13.14
N TYR A 74 -3.69 -4.05 -12.04
CA TYR A 74 -4.85 -4.26 -11.18
C TYR A 74 -5.83 -3.08 -11.11
N LEU A 75 -5.42 -1.89 -11.56
CA LEU A 75 -6.22 -0.66 -11.58
C LEU A 75 -6.96 -0.41 -10.24
N PRO A 76 -6.25 -0.31 -9.10
CA PRO A 76 -6.89 -0.13 -7.82
C PRO A 76 -7.65 1.20 -7.75
N ASP A 77 -8.85 1.17 -7.15
CA ASP A 77 -9.65 2.36 -6.88
C ASP A 77 -9.07 3.16 -5.71
N GLU A 78 -8.46 2.47 -4.75
CA GLU A 78 -7.89 3.05 -3.53
C GLU A 78 -6.52 2.47 -3.22
N LEU A 79 -5.64 3.33 -2.69
CA LEU A 79 -4.34 2.96 -2.18
C LEU A 79 -4.28 3.24 -0.68
N ALA A 80 -3.97 2.22 0.11
CA ALA A 80 -3.62 2.33 1.51
C ALA A 80 -2.11 2.13 1.68
N ILE A 81 -1.45 3.03 2.41
CA ILE A 81 -0.03 2.93 2.73
C ILE A 81 0.17 3.20 4.21
N GLU A 82 1.00 2.40 4.87
CA GLU A 82 1.38 2.69 6.26
C GLU A 82 2.29 3.91 6.30
N ALA A 83 1.97 4.87 7.17
CA ALA A 83 2.87 5.98 7.43
C ALA A 83 4.10 5.44 8.18
N PRO A 84 5.33 5.63 7.68
CA PRO A 84 6.51 5.27 8.45
C PRO A 84 6.57 6.19 9.68
N PHE A 85 6.23 5.68 10.86
CA PHE A 85 6.39 6.40 12.12
C PHE A 85 7.89 6.48 12.48
N PHE A 86 8.65 7.30 11.73
CA PHE A 86 10.03 7.64 12.08
C PHE A 86 10.06 9.06 12.67
N GLY A 87 10.38 9.13 13.96
CA GLY A 87 10.31 10.33 14.78
C GLY A 87 11.09 11.54 14.23
N LYS A 88 10.43 12.71 14.32
CA LYS A 88 10.94 14.10 14.36
C LYS A 88 11.83 14.64 13.23
N ASN A 89 12.46 13.84 12.36
CA ASN A 89 13.41 14.35 11.36
C ASN A 89 13.06 13.94 9.92
N VAL A 90 12.73 14.95 9.09
CA VAL A 90 12.47 14.80 7.65
C VAL A 90 13.68 14.22 6.90
N GLN A 91 14.91 14.47 7.37
CA GLN A 91 16.11 13.84 6.83
C GLN A 91 16.15 12.32 7.02
N SER A 92 15.50 11.77 8.07
CA SER A 92 15.39 10.34 8.29
C SER A 92 14.47 9.69 7.25
N MET A 93 13.47 10.43 6.75
CA MET A 93 12.54 9.99 5.71
C MET A 93 13.20 9.93 4.33
N LEU A 94 14.21 10.79 4.08
CA LEU A 94 15.00 10.81 2.84
C LEU A 94 16.14 9.77 2.85
N LYS A 95 16.47 9.18 4.00
CA LYS A 95 17.44 8.08 4.13
C LYS A 95 16.71 6.73 3.98
N LEU A 96 16.25 6.45 2.76
CA LEU A 96 15.87 5.10 2.30
C LEU A 96 17.10 4.26 1.92
#